data_AF-A0A4Q1FTD5-F1
#
_entry.id   AF-A0A4Q1FTD5-F1
#
_cell.length_a   1.000
_cell.length_b   1.000
_cell.length_c   1.000
_cell.angle_alpha   90.00
_cell.angle_beta   90.00
_cell.angle_gamma   90.00
#
_symmetry.space_group_name_H-M   'P 1'
#
loop_
_entity.id
_entity.type
_entity.pdbx_description
1 polymer ?
#
loop_
_entity_poly.entity_id
_entity_poly.type
_entity_poly.pdbx_seq_one_letter_code
_entity_poly.pdbx_strand_id
1 'polypeptide(L)'
;MRKVYKNIFGEVISKSKATKLDEYHLYYYESDSDILKEIEFINDESIYNINYFLQEGDNEDEVLEYLKEKSDFLTSKKKKLPTDLSLLLINYTHSL
;
A
#
# COMPACT_ATOMS: atom_id res chain seq x y z
N MET A 1 2.54 8.90 -9.09
CA MET A 1 1.97 7.55 -9.02
C MET A 1 0.54 7.53 -9.54
N ARG A 2 0.21 6.59 -10.42
CA ARG A 2 -1.16 6.34 -10.91
C ARG A 2 -1.94 5.53 -9.87
N LYS A 3 -3.12 6.00 -9.48
CA LYS A 3 -3.98 5.38 -8.46
C LYS A 3 -5.14 4.59 -9.08
N VAL A 4 -5.36 3.36 -8.61
CA VAL A 4 -6.45 2.48 -9.06
C VAL A 4 -7.20 1.91 -7.86
N TYR A 5 -8.52 2.03 -7.86
CA TYR A 5 -9.41 1.49 -6.83
C TYR A 5 -9.78 0.04 -7.18
N LYS A 6 -9.61 -0.88 -6.23
CA LYS A 6 -10.01 -2.27 -6.38
C LYS A 6 -10.84 -2.74 -5.18
N ASN A 7 -11.82 -3.61 -5.40
CA ASN A 7 -12.48 -4.30 -4.30
C ASN A 7 -11.58 -5.38 -3.68
N ILE A 8 -12.04 -6.04 -2.62
CA ILE A 8 -11.31 -7.11 -1.94
C ILE A 8 -11.00 -8.33 -2.85
N PHE A 9 -11.73 -8.49 -3.96
CA PHE A 9 -11.50 -9.55 -4.95
C PHE A 9 -10.50 -9.13 -6.05
N GLY A 10 -10.00 -7.89 -6.02
CA GLY A 10 -9.04 -7.36 -6.99
C GLY A 10 -9.67 -6.79 -8.27
N GLU A 11 -11.00 -6.67 -8.33
CA GLU A 11 -11.71 -6.08 -9.47
C GLU A 11 -11.61 -4.55 -9.43
N VAL A 12 -11.34 -3.93 -10.58
CA VAL A 12 -11.27 -2.47 -10.69
C VAL A 12 -12.67 -1.87 -10.54
N ILE A 13 -12.80 -0.88 -9.66
CA ILE A 13 -14.04 -0.18 -9.38
C ILE A 13 -13.84 1.34 -9.44
N SER A 14 -14.93 2.10 -9.53
CA SER A 14 -14.86 3.55 -9.41
C SER A 14 -14.56 3.98 -7.97
N LYS A 15 -13.98 5.18 -7.79
CA LYS A 15 -13.83 5.81 -6.47
C LYS A 15 -15.14 5.84 -5.69
N SER A 16 -16.23 6.25 -6.34
CA SER A 16 -17.55 6.36 -5.72
C SER A 16 -18.15 5.02 -5.27
N LYS A 17 -17.76 3.92 -5.91
CA LYS A 17 -18.15 2.57 -5.49
C LYS A 17 -17.27 2.10 -4.34
N ALA A 18 -15.97 2.35 -4.40
CA ALA A 18 -15.02 1.99 -3.36
C ALA A 18 -15.34 2.63 -2.01
N THR A 19 -15.63 3.94 -1.98
CA THR A 19 -15.97 4.68 -0.75
C THR A 19 -17.31 4.28 -0.13
N LYS A 20 -18.07 3.38 -0.75
CA LYS A 20 -19.31 2.80 -0.20
C LYS A 20 -19.12 1.37 0.30
N LEU A 21 -17.93 0.79 0.09
CA LEU A 21 -17.59 -0.52 0.61
C LEU A 21 -17.01 -0.35 2.01
N ASP A 22 -17.33 -1.30 2.89
CA ASP A 22 -16.71 -1.39 4.21
C ASP A 22 -15.20 -1.65 4.09
N GLU A 23 -14.77 -2.34 3.02
CA GLU A 23 -13.36 -2.66 2.74
C GLU A 23 -13.01 -2.58 1.24
N TYR A 24 -11.86 -1.99 0.93
CA TYR A 24 -11.31 -1.93 -0.43
C TYR A 24 -9.79 -1.69 -0.43
N HIS A 25 -9.17 -1.78 -1.61
CA HIS A 25 -7.75 -1.58 -1.79
C HIS A 25 -7.45 -0.43 -2.76
N LEU A 26 -6.37 0.30 -2.49
CA LEU A 26 -5.82 1.30 -3.39
C LEU A 26 -4.45 0.87 -3.90
N TYR A 27 -4.35 0.74 -5.22
CA TYR A 27 -3.11 0.36 -5.89
C TYR A 27 -2.46 1.60 -6.47
N TYR A 28 -1.19 1.83 -6.13
CA TYR A 28 -0.38 2.91 -6.63
C TYR A 28 0.73 2.35 -7.52
N TYR A 29 0.67 2.72 -8.80
CA TYR A 29 1.69 2.38 -9.78
C TYR A 29 2.61 3.58 -9.97
N GLU A 30 3.85 3.34 -10.33
CA GLU A 30 4.73 4.40 -10.82
C GLU A 30 4.07 5.14 -12.00
N SER A 31 4.39 6.44 -12.13
CA SER A 31 3.80 7.25 -13.20
C SER A 31 4.20 6.69 -14.56
N ASP A 32 3.23 6.57 -15.47
CA ASP A 32 3.45 6.09 -16.85
C ASP A 32 3.99 4.65 -17.00
N SER A 33 3.93 3.84 -15.93
CA SER A 33 4.29 2.42 -15.98
C SER A 33 3.25 1.53 -15.30
N ASP A 34 3.33 0.22 -15.56
CA ASP A 34 2.52 -0.80 -14.87
C ASP A 34 3.24 -1.39 -13.64
N ILE A 35 4.30 -0.72 -13.17
CA ILE A 35 5.06 -1.12 -11.99
C ILE A 35 4.28 -0.73 -10.75
N LEU A 36 3.84 -1.73 -9.97
CA LEU A 36 3.16 -1.55 -8.70
C LEU A 36 4.17 -1.16 -7.61
N LYS A 37 3.94 -0.03 -6.94
CA LYS A 37 4.80 0.49 -5.86
C LYS A 37 4.16 0.37 -4.49
N GLU A 38 2.84 0.55 -4.38
CA GLU A 38 2.17 0.55 -3.08
C GLU A 38 0.75 -0.02 -3.20
N ILE A 39 0.32 -0.75 -2.17
CA ILE A 39 -1.08 -1.13 -1.94
C ILE A 39 -1.47 -0.66 -0.55
N GLU A 40 -2.49 0.18 -0.45
CA GLU A 40 -3.15 0.50 0.82
C GLU A 40 -4.39 -0.39 0.97
N PHE A 41 -4.55 -0.99 2.15
CA PHE A 41 -5.73 -1.76 2.53
C PHE A 41 -6.57 -0.90 3.48
N ILE A 42 -7.84 -0.70 3.14
CA ILE A 42 -8.70 0.30 3.78
C ILE A 42 -9.96 -0.34 4.31
N ASN A 43 -10.31 -0.05 5.56
CA ASN A 43 -11.58 -0.38 6.22
C ASN A 43 -12.14 0.86 6.94
N ASP A 44 -13.46 1.04 7.00
CA ASP A 44 -14.10 2.14 7.78
C ASP A 44 -13.40 3.51 7.61
N GLU A 45 -12.97 3.82 6.39
CA GLU A 45 -12.19 5.02 5.99
C GLU A 45 -10.76 5.16 6.56
N SER A 46 -10.24 4.13 7.23
CA SER A 46 -8.87 4.05 7.77
C SER A 46 -8.00 3.09 6.97
N ILE A 47 -6.71 3.39 6.83
CA ILE A 47 -5.74 2.43 6.28
C ILE A 47 -5.31 1.51 7.41
N TYR A 48 -5.46 0.20 7.25
CA TYR A 48 -5.03 -0.78 8.26
C TYR A 48 -3.77 -1.56 7.86
N ASN A 49 -3.38 -1.49 6.59
CA ASN A 49 -2.13 -2.06 6.09
C ASN A 49 -1.62 -1.30 4.86
N ILE A 50 -0.30 -1.21 4.73
CA ILE A 50 0.37 -0.77 3.51
C ILE A 50 1.42 -1.81 3.10
N ASN A 51 1.37 -2.20 1.83
CA ASN A 51 2.41 -2.98 1.19
C ASN A 51 3.18 -2.09 0.23
N TYR A 52 4.46 -1.85 0.48
CA TYR A 52 5.34 -1.08 -0.40
C TYR A 52 6.40 -1.97 -1.05
N PHE A 53 6.54 -1.87 -2.36
CA PHE A 53 7.47 -2.66 -3.16
C PHE A 53 8.72 -1.84 -3.49
N LEU A 54 9.80 -2.11 -2.75
CA LEU A 54 11.12 -1.56 -3.01
C LEU A 54 11.74 -2.24 -4.23
N GLN A 55 12.27 -1.41 -5.12
CA GLN A 55 13.06 -1.79 -6.29
C GLN A 55 14.54 -1.50 -6.05
N GLU A 56 15.39 -2.08 -6.90
CA GLU A 56 16.81 -1.76 -6.90
C GLU A 56 17.02 -0.26 -7.19
N GLY A 57 17.72 0.42 -6.29
CA GLY A 57 17.95 1.87 -6.36
C GLY A 57 17.01 2.73 -5.52
N ASP A 58 15.93 2.16 -4.95
CA ASP A 58 15.10 2.89 -3.99
C ASP A 58 15.88 3.18 -2.69
N ASN A 59 15.72 4.39 -2.15
CA ASN A 59 16.22 4.72 -0.82
C ASN A 59 15.23 4.24 0.25
N GLU A 60 15.58 3.14 0.94
CA GLU A 60 14.73 2.55 1.97
C GLU A 60 14.41 3.51 3.12
N ASP A 61 15.35 4.38 3.52
CA ASP A 61 15.13 5.31 4.64
C ASP A 61 14.10 6.38 4.27
N GLU A 62 14.16 6.93 3.06
CA GLU A 62 13.17 7.87 2.54
C GLU A 62 11.78 7.22 2.41
N VAL A 63 11.74 5.97 1.95
CA VAL A 63 10.48 5.21 1.83
C VAL A 63 9.88 4.96 3.22
N LEU A 64 10.71 4.60 4.20
CA LEU A 64 10.24 4.41 5.58
C LEU A 64 9.75 5.73 6.20
N GLU A 65 10.39 6.85 5.92
CA GLU A 65 9.94 8.18 6.36
C GLU A 65 8.58 8.53 5.75
N TYR A 66 8.44 8.41 4.43
CA TYR A 66 7.17 8.60 3.72
C TYR A 66 6.04 7.72 4.30
N LEU A 67 6.34 6.45 4.61
CA LEU A 67 5.33 5.55 5.17
C LEU A 67 4.99 5.86 6.64
N LYS A 68 5.93 6.43 7.41
CA LYS A 68 5.67 6.93 8.77
C LYS A 68 4.76 8.16 8.74
N GLU A 69 4.94 9.08 7.79
CA GLU A 69 4.06 10.26 7.68
C GLU A 69 2.60 9.89 7.39
N LYS A 70 2.38 8.73 6.76
CA LYS A 70 1.04 8.18 6.50
C LYS A 70 0.44 7.39 7.68
N SER A 71 1.23 7.07 8.70
CA SER A 71 0.81 6.16 9.76
C SER A 71 1.39 6.54 11.12
N ASP A 72 0.52 6.88 12.06
CA ASP A 72 0.90 7.18 13.45
C ASP A 72 1.41 5.95 14.22
N PHE A 73 1.21 4.72 13.73
CA PHE A 73 1.69 3.48 14.36
C PHE A 73 2.31 2.53 13.33
N LEU A 74 3.60 2.20 13.49
CA LEU A 74 4.33 1.36 12.55
C LEU A 74 4.95 0.14 13.24
N THR A 75 4.43 -1.05 12.94
CA THR A 75 5.28 -2.25 12.91
C THR A 75 5.62 -2.53 11.46
N SER A 76 6.87 -2.30 11.07
CA SER A 76 7.36 -2.62 9.72
C SER A 76 7.99 -4.02 9.69
N LYS A 77 7.75 -4.76 8.62
CA LYS A 77 8.39 -6.04 8.34
C LYS A 77 8.89 -6.05 6.92
N LYS A 78 10.19 -6.30 6.74
CA LYS A 78 10.79 -6.49 5.43
C LYS A 78 10.78 -7.96 5.04
N LYS A 79 10.42 -8.25 3.79
CA LYS A 79 10.50 -9.58 3.19
C LYS A 79 11.19 -9.47 1.83
N LYS A 80 12.28 -10.22 1.64
CA LYS A 80 12.88 -10.41 0.30
C LYS A 80 11.94 -11.28 -0.53
N LEU A 81 11.64 -10.84 -1.75
CA LEU A 81 10.88 -11.63 -2.72
C LEU A 81 11.87 -12.46 -3.59
N PRO A 82 11.38 -13.47 -4.33
CA PRO A 82 12.22 -14.26 -5.24
C PRO A 82 12.79 -13.46 -6.42
N THR A 83 12.19 -12.30 -6.72
CA THR A 83 12.65 -11.30 -7.69
C THR A 83 13.60 -10.30 -7.02
N ASP A 84 14.23 -9.42 -7.78
CA ASP A 84 15.06 -8.28 -7.29
C ASP A 84 14.24 -7.19 -6.57
N LEU A 85 13.15 -7.58 -5.92
CA LEU A 85 12.23 -6.72 -5.18
C LEU A 85 12.27 -7.08 -3.70
N SER A 86 12.17 -6.05 -2.85
CA SER A 86 11.89 -6.22 -1.44
C SER A 86 10.51 -5.68 -1.11
N LEU A 87 9.75 -6.41 -0.29
CA LEU A 87 8.46 -5.97 0.22
C LEU A 87 8.65 -5.38 1.61
N LEU A 88 8.32 -4.10 1.78
CA LEU A 88 8.09 -3.48 3.08
C LEU A 88 6.61 -3.59 3.40
N LEU A 89 6.32 -4.34 4.47
CA LEU A 89 4.97 -4.54 4.98
C LEU A 89 4.79 -3.65 6.20
N ILE A 90 3.72 -2.86 6.22
CA ILE A 90 3.35 -2.01 7.35
C ILE A 90 1.96 -2.41 7.78
N ASN A 91 1.85 -2.88 9.03
CA ASN A 91 0.56 -3.16 9.64
C ASN A 91 0.23 -2.08 10.65
N TYR A 92 -1.03 -1.64 10.62
CA TYR A 92 -1.60 -0.86 11.69
C TYR A 92 -2.09 -1.83 12.74
N THR A 93 -1.46 -1.83 13.91
CA THR A 93 -2.05 -2.44 15.09
C THR A 93 -3.10 -1.48 15.61
N HIS A 94 -4.37 -1.72 15.29
CA HIS A 94 -5.43 -1.24 16.18
C HIS A 94 -5.22 -1.94 17.52
N SER A 95 -4.82 -1.20 18.56
CA SER A 95 -5.03 -1.68 19.93
C SER A 95 -6.54 -1.89 20.08
N LEU A 96 -6.93 -3.15 20.29
CA LEU A 96 -8.26 -3.54 20.74
C LEU A 96 -8.59 -2.88 22.09
#